data_AF-A0A966YJD9-F1
#
_entry.id   AF-A0A966YJD9-F1
#
_cell.length_a   1.000
_cell.length_b   1.000
_cell.length_c   1.000
_cell.angle_alpha   90.00
_cell.angle_beta   90.00
_cell.angle_gamma   90.00
#
_symmetry.space_group_name_H-M   'P 1'
#
loop_
_entity.id
_entity.type
_entity.pdbx_description
1 polymer ?
#
loop_
_entity_poly.entity_id
_entity_poly.type
_entity_poly.pdbx_seq_one_letter_code
_entity_poly.pdbx_strand_id
1 'polypeptide(L)'
;CVVISSTGKHFSAGMDLSVFTGGDVLTEGSDGASGGDSNEVGRQRANLRTNAMHLQRSFSALEEARMPVLVAIQGGAVGGAVDMVTAADCRYATEDAWFCIQEINIGMTADVGTLQRLPKLIPDGIVRELAFTGDRMLAKRAKEVGLVNEVYADQATMLEDVLGIAGRIASKSPLAVYGSKQSIVYARDHSVADSLNQIATWQTGMFQPRDMMESFQAQMEKREPEFDDLNPVRRGLA
;
A
#
# COMPACT_ATOMS: atom_id res chain seq x y z
N CYS A 1 6.68 -8.40 9.07
CA CYS A 1 5.44 -8.22 8.27
C CYS A 1 4.53 -7.22 8.99
N VAL A 2 3.68 -6.49 8.28
CA VAL A 2 2.64 -5.61 8.86
C VAL A 2 1.29 -6.11 8.38
N VAL A 3 0.31 -6.19 9.28
CA VAL A 3 -1.11 -6.43 8.93
C VAL A 3 -1.90 -5.18 9.31
N ILE A 4 -2.63 -4.61 8.35
CA ILE A 4 -3.51 -3.46 8.56
C ILE A 4 -4.96 -3.95 8.45
N SER A 5 -5.75 -3.63 9.48
CA SER A 5 -7.19 -3.91 9.54
C SER A 5 -7.90 -2.78 10.29
N SER A 6 -9.23 -2.79 10.27
CA SER A 6 -10.07 -1.82 10.98
C SER A 6 -10.93 -2.52 12.03
N THR A 7 -11.33 -1.78 13.07
CA THR A 7 -12.24 -2.25 14.13
C THR A 7 -13.71 -1.93 13.86
N GLY A 8 -14.00 -1.15 12.80
CA GLY A 8 -15.35 -0.72 12.45
C GLY A 8 -16.06 -1.63 11.43
N LYS A 9 -17.30 -1.27 11.11
CA LYS A 9 -18.12 -1.93 10.07
C LYS A 9 -17.48 -1.90 8.68
N HIS A 10 -16.65 -0.91 8.43
CA HIS A 10 -15.95 -0.72 7.17
C HIS A 10 -14.46 -0.61 7.44
N PHE A 11 -13.67 -1.03 6.46
CA PHE A 11 -12.24 -0.89 6.49
C PHE A 11 -11.85 0.58 6.61
N SER A 12 -12.34 1.43 5.70
CA SER A 12 -12.27 2.88 5.84
C SER A 12 -13.25 3.57 4.90
N ALA A 13 -13.90 4.63 5.40
CA ALA A 13 -14.80 5.48 4.63
C ALA A 13 -14.07 6.58 3.83
N GLY A 14 -12.74 6.61 3.87
CA GLY A 14 -11.92 7.59 3.16
C GLY A 14 -11.61 8.83 3.99
N MET A 15 -11.37 9.94 3.30
CA MET A 15 -11.06 11.24 3.91
C MET A 15 -12.26 11.77 4.69
N ASP A 16 -12.01 12.39 5.85
CA ASP A 16 -13.06 13.03 6.64
C ASP A 16 -13.67 14.19 5.86
N LEU A 17 -15.01 14.25 5.80
CA LEU A 17 -15.74 15.32 5.12
C LEU A 17 -15.47 16.69 5.73
N SER A 18 -15.06 16.74 7.01
CA SER A 18 -14.68 17.98 7.68
C SER A 18 -13.49 18.67 7.00
N VAL A 19 -12.65 17.92 6.28
CA VAL A 19 -11.52 18.44 5.49
C VAL A 19 -12.02 19.35 4.36
N PHE A 20 -13.21 19.07 3.82
CA PHE A 20 -13.83 19.87 2.76
C PHE A 20 -14.63 21.07 3.29
N THR A 21 -15.05 21.03 4.56
CA THR A 21 -15.88 22.08 5.16
C THR A 21 -15.13 23.01 6.12
N GLY A 22 -13.99 22.57 6.66
CA GLY A 22 -13.05 23.43 7.38
C GLY A 22 -12.12 24.07 6.36
N GLY A 23 -12.18 25.41 6.21
CA GLY A 23 -11.57 26.17 5.12
C GLY A 23 -10.04 26.06 4.92
N ASP A 24 -9.36 25.18 5.65
CA ASP A 24 -7.90 25.13 5.83
C ASP A 24 -7.16 24.21 4.84
N VAL A 25 -7.85 23.35 4.08
CA VAL A 25 -7.17 22.35 3.19
C VAL A 25 -7.40 22.57 1.70
N LEU A 26 -8.58 23.05 1.29
CA LEU A 26 -8.95 23.13 -0.13
C LEU A 26 -9.21 24.56 -0.63
N THR A 27 -9.47 25.51 0.27
CA THR A 27 -9.85 26.89 -0.08
C THR A 27 -8.83 27.94 0.35
N GLU A 28 -8.10 27.72 1.43
CA GLU A 28 -7.09 28.67 1.90
C GLU A 28 -5.81 27.90 2.20
N GLY A 29 -4.73 28.25 1.49
CA GLY A 29 -3.41 27.79 1.88
C GLY A 29 -3.07 28.42 3.22
N SER A 30 -3.24 27.68 4.32
CA SER A 30 -2.77 28.04 5.66
C SER A 30 -3.04 29.52 6.02
N ASP A 31 -4.27 29.83 6.41
CA ASP A 31 -4.57 31.13 6.99
C ASP A 31 -4.02 31.18 8.43
N GLY A 32 -2.74 31.56 8.50
CA GLY A 32 -1.98 31.59 9.72
C GLY A 32 -0.67 32.38 9.67
N ALA A 33 -0.50 33.35 8.76
CA ALA A 33 0.36 34.53 9.02
C ALA A 33 0.32 35.59 7.91
N SER A 34 -0.06 36.80 8.35
CA SER A 34 0.28 38.13 7.82
C SER A 34 -0.38 38.59 6.50
N GLY A 35 -1.31 39.53 6.67
CA GLY A 35 -1.84 40.37 5.60
C GLY A 35 -0.74 41.03 4.78
N GLY A 36 -0.83 40.83 3.48
CA GLY A 36 0.03 41.40 2.47
C GLY A 36 -0.54 41.05 1.10
N ASP A 37 -0.71 42.07 0.28
CA ASP A 37 -1.36 42.08 -1.03
C ASP A 37 -0.55 41.33 -2.11
N SER A 38 -0.04 40.12 -1.81
CA SER A 38 0.92 39.38 -2.66
C SER A 38 0.68 37.87 -2.73
N ASN A 39 -0.59 37.43 -2.62
CA ASN A 39 -0.95 36.02 -2.76
C ASN A 39 -1.13 35.63 -4.24
N GLU A 40 -0.03 35.64 -4.99
CA GLU A 40 0.01 35.17 -6.37
C GLU A 40 -0.47 33.70 -6.46
N VAL A 41 -1.50 33.44 -7.27
CA VAL A 41 -2.13 32.10 -7.46
C VAL A 41 -1.10 30.99 -7.72
N GLY A 42 0.00 31.30 -8.41
CA GLY A 42 1.09 30.36 -8.67
C GLY A 42 1.74 29.83 -7.39
N ARG A 43 1.95 30.68 -6.37
CA ARG A 43 2.60 30.30 -5.10
C ARG A 43 1.69 29.43 -4.24
N GLN A 44 0.39 29.74 -4.20
CA GLN A 44 -0.60 28.90 -3.53
C GLN A 44 -0.65 27.50 -4.15
N ARG A 45 -0.68 27.41 -5.49
CA ARG A 45 -0.66 26.12 -6.21
C ARG A 45 0.65 25.34 -5.98
N ALA A 46 1.79 26.02 -5.84
CA ALA A 46 3.05 25.37 -5.48
C ALA A 46 3.02 24.74 -4.08
N ASN A 47 2.39 25.41 -3.10
CA ASN A 47 2.18 24.86 -1.76
C ASN A 47 1.23 23.66 -1.78
N LEU A 48 0.08 23.78 -2.47
CA LEU A 48 -0.86 22.67 -2.63
C LEU A 48 -0.20 21.44 -3.26
N ARG A 49 0.63 21.63 -4.28
CA ARG A 49 1.42 20.54 -4.88
C ARG A 49 2.34 19.88 -3.85
N THR A 50 2.99 20.67 -2.99
CA THR A 50 3.88 20.14 -1.94
C THR A 50 3.10 19.30 -0.93
N ASN A 51 1.91 19.77 -0.53
CA ASN A 51 1.01 19.03 0.35
C ASN A 51 0.51 17.73 -0.30
N ALA A 52 0.10 17.76 -1.57
CA ALA A 52 -0.29 16.57 -2.31
C ALA A 52 0.84 15.53 -2.36
N MET A 53 2.09 15.95 -2.61
CA MET A 53 3.24 15.06 -2.56
C MET A 53 3.48 14.47 -1.15
N HIS A 54 3.20 15.23 -0.10
CA HIS A 54 3.28 14.73 1.27
C HIS A 54 2.21 13.67 1.56
N LEU A 55 0.97 13.88 1.11
CA LEU A 55 -0.10 12.90 1.22
C LEU A 55 0.21 11.62 0.43
N GLN A 56 0.69 11.74 -0.81
CA GLN A 56 1.14 10.60 -1.63
C GLN A 56 2.19 9.75 -0.90
N ARG A 57 3.17 10.39 -0.24
CA ARG A 57 4.19 9.69 0.54
C ARG A 57 3.61 8.87 1.70
N SER A 58 2.47 9.26 2.26
CA SER A 58 1.84 8.51 3.36
C SER A 58 1.45 7.09 2.94
N PHE A 59 0.97 6.91 1.70
CA PHE A 59 0.67 5.58 1.16
C PHE A 59 1.87 4.94 0.46
N SER A 60 2.72 5.72 -0.22
CA SER A 60 3.97 5.18 -0.79
C SER A 60 4.88 4.54 0.27
N ALA A 61 4.82 5.03 1.52
CA ALA A 61 5.56 4.43 2.64
C ALA A 61 5.23 2.94 2.86
N LEU A 62 4.02 2.47 2.49
CA LEU A 62 3.66 1.05 2.58
C LEU A 62 4.43 0.21 1.57
N GLU A 63 4.53 0.68 0.32
CA GLU A 63 5.30 0.04 -0.75
C GLU A 63 6.82 0.13 -0.49
N GLU A 64 7.29 1.24 0.11
CA GLU A 64 8.70 1.46 0.45
C GLU A 64 9.14 0.73 1.73
N ALA A 65 8.20 0.25 2.56
CA ALA A 65 8.51 -0.43 3.81
C ALA A 65 9.40 -1.67 3.56
N ARG A 66 10.37 -1.89 4.45
CA ARG A 66 11.33 -3.01 4.36
C ARG A 66 10.72 -4.39 4.66
N MET A 67 9.42 -4.44 4.92
CA MET A 67 8.66 -5.65 5.19
C MET A 67 7.35 -5.64 4.37
N PRO A 68 6.77 -6.81 4.11
CA PRO A 68 5.47 -6.90 3.45
C PRO A 68 4.35 -6.30 4.31
N VAL A 69 3.42 -5.63 3.65
CA VAL A 69 2.21 -5.00 4.19
C VAL A 69 1.00 -5.73 3.63
N LEU A 70 0.24 -6.35 4.50
CA LEU A 70 -0.98 -7.09 4.19
C LEU A 70 -2.16 -6.26 4.68
N VAL A 71 -3.18 -6.09 3.84
CA VAL A 71 -4.43 -5.41 4.25
C VAL A 71 -5.56 -6.43 4.32
N ALA A 72 -6.27 -6.43 5.44
CA ALA A 72 -7.46 -7.25 5.68
C ALA A 72 -8.69 -6.33 5.72
N ILE A 73 -9.58 -6.48 4.74
CA ILE A 73 -10.57 -5.48 4.34
C ILE A 73 -11.98 -6.03 4.57
N GLN A 74 -12.65 -5.54 5.61
CA GLN A 74 -14.08 -5.79 5.81
C GLN A 74 -14.94 -4.62 5.32
N GLY A 75 -16.13 -4.89 4.81
CA GLY A 75 -17.05 -3.84 4.35
C GLY A 75 -16.42 -2.87 3.33
N GLY A 76 -16.69 -1.56 3.47
CA GLY A 76 -16.26 -0.57 2.48
C GLY A 76 -14.79 -0.15 2.60
N ALA A 77 -14.09 -0.13 1.47
CA ALA A 77 -12.87 0.65 1.23
C ALA A 77 -13.19 1.76 0.23
N VAL A 78 -13.30 2.99 0.72
CA VAL A 78 -13.86 4.14 -0.02
C VAL A 78 -12.81 5.23 -0.23
N GLY A 79 -12.74 5.76 -1.46
CA GLY A 79 -11.85 6.88 -1.83
C GLY A 79 -10.39 6.59 -1.48
N GLY A 80 -9.76 7.48 -0.69
CA GLY A 80 -8.41 7.32 -0.17
C GLY A 80 -8.07 5.97 0.48
N ALA A 81 -9.07 5.19 0.93
CA ALA A 81 -8.83 3.82 1.37
C ALA A 81 -8.41 2.89 0.21
N VAL A 82 -8.94 3.11 -1.00
CA VAL A 82 -8.52 2.43 -2.23
C VAL A 82 -7.06 2.77 -2.56
N ASP A 83 -6.64 4.04 -2.38
CA ASP A 83 -5.25 4.46 -2.57
C ASP A 83 -4.31 3.74 -1.59
N MET A 84 -4.75 3.55 -0.36
CA MET A 84 -4.01 2.82 0.66
C MET A 84 -3.88 1.33 0.33
N VAL A 85 -4.99 0.64 0.02
CA VAL A 85 -4.97 -0.82 -0.21
C VAL A 85 -4.25 -1.19 -1.51
N THR A 86 -4.27 -0.31 -2.51
CA THR A 86 -3.49 -0.49 -3.75
C THR A 86 -1.99 -0.27 -3.55
N ALA A 87 -1.57 0.38 -2.46
CA ALA A 87 -0.16 0.51 -2.07
C ALA A 87 0.36 -0.64 -1.19
N ALA A 88 -0.53 -1.52 -0.69
CA ALA A 88 -0.14 -2.70 0.07
C ALA A 88 0.44 -3.81 -0.84
N ASP A 89 1.11 -4.80 -0.27
CA ASP A 89 1.66 -5.93 -1.03
C ASP A 89 0.58 -6.99 -1.32
N CYS A 90 -0.25 -7.32 -0.32
CA CYS A 90 -1.32 -8.31 -0.44
C CYS A 90 -2.64 -7.77 0.13
N ARG A 91 -3.76 -8.17 -0.46
CA ARG A 91 -5.10 -7.73 -0.08
C ARG A 91 -6.02 -8.92 0.16
N TYR A 92 -6.75 -8.90 1.26
CA TYR A 92 -7.71 -9.92 1.66
C TYR A 92 -9.02 -9.24 2.02
N ALA A 93 -10.15 -9.87 1.69
CA ALA A 93 -11.45 -9.23 1.84
C ALA A 93 -12.49 -10.16 2.48
N THR A 94 -13.48 -9.60 3.16
CA THR A 94 -14.69 -10.35 3.53
C THR A 94 -15.68 -10.40 2.36
N GLU A 95 -16.63 -11.32 2.39
CA GLU A 95 -17.68 -11.44 1.36
C GLU A 95 -18.51 -10.15 1.20
N ASP A 96 -18.74 -9.43 2.30
CA ASP A 96 -19.47 -8.16 2.31
C ASP A 96 -18.61 -6.95 1.92
N ALA A 97 -17.33 -7.16 1.61
CA ALA A 97 -16.43 -6.07 1.26
C ALA A 97 -16.72 -5.49 -0.13
N TRP A 98 -16.43 -4.20 -0.28
CA TRP A 98 -16.54 -3.50 -1.54
C TRP A 98 -15.58 -2.32 -1.64
N PHE A 99 -15.21 -1.97 -2.87
CA PHE A 99 -14.21 -0.96 -3.20
C PHE A 99 -14.83 0.11 -4.09
N CYS A 100 -14.55 1.38 -3.82
CA CYS A 100 -15.10 2.49 -4.60
C CYS A 100 -14.09 3.63 -4.70
N ILE A 101 -13.79 4.03 -5.95
CA ILE A 101 -13.04 5.25 -6.25
C ILE A 101 -14.02 6.41 -6.08
N GLN A 102 -14.13 6.92 -4.86
CA GLN A 102 -15.20 7.82 -4.46
C GLN A 102 -14.97 9.26 -4.92
N GLU A 103 -13.74 9.63 -5.24
CA GLU A 103 -13.34 10.98 -5.61
C GLU A 103 -14.17 11.52 -6.79
N ILE A 104 -14.46 10.67 -7.79
CA ILE A 104 -15.25 11.09 -8.95
C ILE A 104 -16.68 11.49 -8.58
N ASN A 105 -17.27 10.82 -7.59
CA ASN A 105 -18.64 11.09 -7.10
C ASN A 105 -18.73 12.43 -6.36
N ILE A 106 -17.61 13.01 -5.94
CA ILE A 106 -17.53 14.33 -5.31
C ILE A 106 -16.87 15.39 -6.21
N GLY A 107 -16.71 15.09 -7.51
CA GLY A 107 -16.14 16.03 -8.48
C GLY A 107 -14.64 16.22 -8.35
N MET A 108 -13.92 15.26 -7.75
CA MET A 108 -12.48 15.30 -7.55
C MET A 108 -11.79 14.16 -8.34
N THR A 109 -10.56 14.41 -8.76
CA THR A 109 -9.71 13.36 -9.35
C THR A 109 -8.91 12.69 -8.23
N ALA A 110 -8.94 11.37 -8.16
CA ALA A 110 -8.08 10.63 -7.22
C ALA A 110 -6.59 10.88 -7.54
N ASP A 111 -5.84 11.38 -6.55
CA ASP A 111 -4.50 11.93 -6.75
C ASP A 111 -3.44 11.41 -5.75
N VAL A 112 -3.81 10.50 -4.84
CA VAL A 112 -2.90 9.93 -3.82
C VAL A 112 -2.44 8.50 -4.11
N GLY A 113 -2.83 7.92 -5.25
CA GLY A 113 -2.17 6.74 -5.82
C GLY A 113 -3.04 5.74 -6.59
N THR A 114 -4.36 5.74 -6.42
CA THR A 114 -5.25 4.75 -7.04
C THR A 114 -5.06 4.68 -8.55
N LEU A 115 -5.05 5.83 -9.23
CA LEU A 115 -4.92 5.88 -10.69
C LEU A 115 -3.52 5.48 -11.19
N GLN A 116 -2.51 5.45 -10.32
CA GLN A 116 -1.14 5.09 -10.65
C GLN A 116 -0.84 3.62 -10.32
N ARG A 117 -1.50 3.06 -9.30
CA ARG A 117 -1.26 1.70 -8.81
C ARG A 117 -2.27 0.69 -9.33
N LEU A 118 -3.56 1.03 -9.33
CA LEU A 118 -4.63 0.09 -9.69
C LEU A 118 -4.50 -0.50 -11.11
N PRO A 119 -4.11 0.27 -12.16
CA PRO A 119 -3.85 -0.29 -13.50
C PRO A 119 -2.71 -1.32 -13.55
N LYS A 120 -1.84 -1.35 -12.54
CA LYS A 120 -0.75 -2.32 -12.41
C LYS A 120 -1.17 -3.59 -11.66
N LEU A 121 -2.39 -3.61 -11.11
CA LEU A 121 -2.92 -4.70 -10.29
C LEU A 121 -4.06 -5.45 -10.99
N ILE A 122 -4.92 -4.74 -11.73
CA ILE A 122 -6.10 -5.31 -12.39
C ILE A 122 -6.20 -4.83 -13.85
N PRO A 123 -7.03 -5.47 -14.71
CA PRO A 123 -7.15 -5.06 -16.11
C PRO A 123 -7.58 -3.59 -16.29
N ASP A 124 -6.88 -2.87 -17.16
CA ASP A 124 -7.05 -1.43 -17.41
C ASP A 124 -8.52 -1.03 -17.71
N GLY A 125 -9.25 -1.85 -18.47
CA GLY A 125 -10.67 -1.61 -18.78
C GLY A 125 -11.55 -1.53 -17.52
N ILE A 126 -11.30 -2.40 -16.54
CA ILE A 126 -12.02 -2.40 -15.26
C ILE A 126 -11.65 -1.16 -14.44
N VAL A 127 -10.39 -0.75 -14.47
CA VAL A 127 -9.96 0.48 -13.77
C VAL A 127 -10.69 1.70 -14.32
N ARG A 128 -10.77 1.82 -15.65
CA ARG A 128 -11.49 2.92 -16.30
C ARG A 128 -12.96 2.92 -15.94
N GLU A 129 -13.60 1.77 -15.98
CA GLU A 129 -15.02 1.63 -15.59
C GLU A 129 -15.23 2.15 -14.17
N LEU A 130 -14.46 1.67 -13.19
CA LEU A 130 -14.58 2.12 -11.80
C LEU A 130 -14.23 3.60 -11.62
N ALA A 131 -13.18 4.10 -12.27
CA ALA A 131 -12.74 5.49 -12.13
C ALA A 131 -13.70 6.49 -12.78
N PHE A 132 -14.44 6.09 -13.81
CA PHE A 132 -15.38 6.98 -14.51
C PHE A 132 -16.79 6.92 -13.96
N THR A 133 -17.21 5.76 -13.42
CA THR A 133 -18.56 5.57 -12.87
C THR A 133 -18.64 5.90 -11.39
N GLY A 134 -17.56 5.69 -10.64
CA GLY A 134 -17.59 5.74 -9.18
C GLY A 134 -18.39 4.57 -8.56
N ASP A 135 -18.66 3.51 -9.33
CA ASP A 135 -19.42 2.35 -8.86
C ASP A 135 -18.63 1.50 -7.85
N ARG A 136 -19.37 0.70 -7.09
CA ARG A 136 -18.79 -0.26 -6.12
C ARG A 136 -18.38 -1.54 -6.81
N MET A 137 -17.12 -1.93 -6.68
CA MET A 137 -16.66 -3.28 -6.97
C MET A 137 -16.80 -4.17 -5.73
N LEU A 138 -17.65 -5.20 -5.81
CA LEU A 138 -17.85 -6.16 -4.71
C LEU A 138 -16.68 -7.16 -4.61
N ALA A 139 -16.48 -7.75 -3.43
CA ALA A 139 -15.38 -8.67 -3.11
C ALA A 139 -15.22 -9.81 -4.12
N LYS A 140 -16.32 -10.43 -4.55
CA LYS A 140 -16.30 -11.49 -5.58
C LYS A 140 -15.64 -11.00 -6.87
N ARG A 141 -16.06 -9.83 -7.37
CA ARG A 141 -15.48 -9.25 -8.59
C ARG A 141 -14.03 -8.85 -8.36
N ALA A 142 -13.71 -8.28 -7.20
CA ALA A 142 -12.34 -7.93 -6.82
C ALA A 142 -11.39 -9.14 -6.86
N LYS A 143 -11.85 -10.33 -6.44
CA LYS A 143 -11.10 -11.59 -6.52
C LYS A 143 -10.95 -12.04 -7.97
N GLU A 144 -12.02 -12.01 -8.76
CA GLU A 144 -12.01 -12.41 -10.18
C GLU A 144 -11.01 -11.60 -11.01
N VAL A 145 -10.87 -10.30 -10.73
CA VAL A 145 -9.94 -9.42 -11.47
C VAL A 145 -8.54 -9.34 -10.85
N GLY A 146 -8.29 -10.04 -9.75
CA GLY A 146 -6.98 -10.11 -9.09
C GLY A 146 -6.66 -8.95 -8.14
N LEU A 147 -7.62 -8.10 -7.78
CA LEU A 147 -7.38 -7.04 -6.78
C LEU A 147 -7.10 -7.66 -5.41
N VAL A 148 -7.90 -8.65 -5.00
CA VAL A 148 -7.74 -9.34 -3.70
C VAL A 148 -7.24 -10.76 -3.89
N ASN A 149 -6.34 -11.16 -3.02
CA ASN A 149 -5.73 -12.49 -2.98
C ASN A 149 -6.72 -13.56 -2.51
N GLU A 150 -7.60 -13.25 -1.55
CA GLU A 150 -8.64 -14.17 -1.08
C GLU A 150 -9.86 -13.45 -0.47
N VAL A 151 -11.01 -14.12 -0.51
CA VAL A 151 -12.28 -13.69 0.10
C VAL A 151 -12.72 -14.67 1.19
N TYR A 152 -13.13 -14.15 2.35
CA TYR A 152 -13.52 -14.92 3.52
C TYR A 152 -14.96 -14.59 3.94
N ALA A 153 -15.62 -15.54 4.62
CA ALA A 153 -17.01 -15.38 5.04
C ALA A 153 -17.19 -14.20 6.01
N ASP A 154 -16.24 -13.97 6.91
CA ASP A 154 -16.31 -12.92 7.91
C ASP A 154 -14.93 -12.38 8.29
N GLN A 155 -14.93 -11.30 9.07
CA GLN A 155 -13.70 -10.62 9.47
C GLN A 155 -12.83 -11.47 10.41
N ALA A 156 -13.43 -12.30 11.27
CA ALA A 156 -12.67 -13.08 12.24
C ALA A 156 -11.84 -14.16 11.54
N THR A 157 -12.47 -14.92 10.65
CA THR A 157 -11.82 -15.94 9.83
C THR A 157 -10.78 -15.34 8.88
N MET A 158 -11.06 -14.17 8.29
CA MET A 158 -10.08 -13.43 7.50
C MET A 158 -8.85 -13.06 8.33
N LEU A 159 -9.03 -12.47 9.51
CA LEU A 159 -7.90 -12.03 10.35
C LEU A 159 -7.05 -13.20 10.83
N GLU A 160 -7.67 -14.32 11.21
CA GLU A 160 -6.95 -15.53 11.60
C GLU A 160 -6.02 -16.02 10.47
N ASP A 161 -6.55 -16.19 9.26
CA ASP A 161 -5.74 -16.67 8.14
C ASP A 161 -4.68 -15.64 7.69
N VAL A 162 -5.03 -14.36 7.66
CA VAL A 162 -4.08 -13.28 7.29
C VAL A 162 -2.92 -13.19 8.30
N LEU A 163 -3.20 -13.34 9.61
CA LEU A 163 -2.14 -13.44 10.62
C LEU A 163 -1.32 -14.72 10.45
N GLY A 164 -1.94 -15.83 10.06
CA GLY A 164 -1.23 -17.05 9.67
C GLY A 164 -0.29 -16.84 8.49
N ILE A 165 -0.72 -16.14 7.44
CA ILE A 165 0.11 -15.75 6.29
C ILE A 165 1.26 -14.85 6.75
N ALA A 166 0.98 -13.84 7.56
CA ALA A 166 1.98 -12.94 8.11
C ALA A 166 3.03 -13.68 8.95
N GLY A 167 2.62 -14.67 9.75
CA GLY A 167 3.50 -15.55 10.50
C GLY A 167 4.40 -16.39 9.60
N ARG A 168 3.87 -16.96 8.52
CA ARG A 168 4.67 -17.70 7.52
C ARG A 168 5.68 -16.82 6.79
N ILE A 169 5.35 -15.54 6.55
CA ILE A 169 6.29 -14.56 6.00
C ILE A 169 7.37 -14.22 7.04
N ALA A 170 6.98 -14.03 8.30
CA ALA A 170 7.89 -13.70 9.39
C ALA A 170 8.86 -14.84 9.73
N SER A 171 8.53 -16.10 9.42
CA SER A 171 9.44 -17.24 9.58
C SER A 171 10.48 -17.39 8.45
N LYS A 172 10.57 -16.42 7.53
CA LYS A 172 11.59 -16.39 6.47
C LYS A 172 12.67 -15.36 6.80
N SER A 173 13.85 -15.51 6.20
CA SER A 173 14.93 -14.53 6.30
C SER A 173 14.39 -13.12 6.00
N PRO A 174 14.46 -12.18 6.97
CA PRO A 174 13.99 -10.82 6.79
C PRO A 174 14.67 -10.11 5.60
N LEU A 175 15.95 -10.41 5.36
CA LEU A 175 16.71 -9.86 4.25
C LEU A 175 16.26 -10.42 2.90
N ALA A 176 15.95 -11.71 2.82
CA ALA A 176 15.42 -12.32 1.61
C ALA A 176 14.01 -11.81 1.28
N VAL A 177 13.16 -11.64 2.29
CA VAL A 177 11.81 -11.07 2.11
C VAL A 177 11.90 -9.61 1.66
N TYR A 178 12.77 -8.81 2.28
CA TYR A 178 12.99 -7.42 1.89
C TYR A 178 13.48 -7.30 0.44
N GLY A 179 14.49 -8.10 0.07
CA GLY A 179 15.00 -8.14 -1.30
C GLY A 179 13.93 -8.55 -2.31
N SER A 180 13.12 -9.56 -1.97
CA SER A 180 12.01 -10.01 -2.84
C SER A 180 11.03 -8.87 -3.11
N LYS A 181 10.62 -8.13 -2.07
CA LYS A 181 9.73 -6.96 -2.22
C LYS A 181 10.37 -5.89 -3.09
N GLN A 182 11.62 -5.52 -2.83
CA GLN A 182 12.33 -4.49 -3.60
C GLN A 182 12.42 -4.87 -5.10
N SER A 183 12.74 -6.12 -5.41
CA SER A 183 12.86 -6.58 -6.79
C SER A 183 11.52 -6.62 -7.52
N ILE A 184 10.44 -7.08 -6.86
CA ILE A 184 9.10 -7.11 -7.46
C ILE A 184 8.62 -5.70 -7.77
N VAL A 185 8.78 -4.77 -6.82
CA VAL A 185 8.40 -3.36 -7.01
C VAL A 185 9.23 -2.72 -8.13
N TYR A 186 10.54 -2.95 -8.17
CA TYR A 186 11.39 -2.43 -9.24
C TYR A 186 10.97 -2.96 -10.61
N ALA A 187 10.76 -4.28 -10.72
CA ALA A 187 10.41 -4.95 -11.97
C ALA A 187 9.07 -4.52 -12.56
N ARG A 188 8.14 -4.03 -11.72
CA ARG A 188 6.86 -3.48 -12.16
C ARG A 188 7.02 -2.30 -13.13
N ASP A 189 8.06 -1.49 -12.92
CA ASP A 189 8.22 -0.18 -13.56
C ASP A 189 9.47 -0.10 -14.47
N HIS A 190 10.16 -1.22 -14.68
CA HIS A 190 11.39 -1.30 -15.48
C HIS A 190 11.34 -2.49 -16.44
N SER A 191 12.25 -2.49 -17.42
CA SER A 191 12.39 -3.63 -18.33
C SER A 191 12.89 -4.88 -17.59
N VAL A 192 12.67 -6.05 -18.17
CA VAL A 192 13.22 -7.31 -17.63
C VAL A 192 14.74 -7.25 -17.56
N ALA A 193 15.42 -6.67 -18.56
CA ALA A 193 16.87 -6.55 -18.59
C ALA A 193 17.40 -5.68 -17.43
N ASP A 194 16.78 -4.51 -17.21
CA ASP A 194 17.16 -3.61 -16.11
C ASP A 194 16.90 -4.28 -14.75
N SER A 195 15.77 -4.99 -14.63
CA SER A 195 15.38 -5.67 -13.40
C SER A 195 16.30 -6.84 -13.06
N LEU A 196 16.72 -7.63 -14.05
CA LEU A 196 17.70 -8.70 -13.88
C LEU A 196 19.07 -8.15 -13.44
N ASN A 197 19.49 -7.01 -14.00
CA ASN A 197 20.73 -6.36 -13.58
C ASN A 197 20.64 -5.79 -12.16
N GLN A 198 19.48 -5.19 -11.81
CA GLN A 198 19.21 -4.69 -10.46
C GLN A 198 19.25 -5.81 -9.42
N ILE A 199 18.58 -6.93 -9.67
CA ILE A 199 18.56 -8.04 -8.70
C ILE A 199 19.90 -8.77 -8.64
N ALA A 200 20.69 -8.84 -9.71
CA ALA A 200 22.07 -9.34 -9.64
C ALA A 200 22.92 -8.47 -8.70
N THR A 201 22.81 -7.14 -8.81
CA THR A 201 23.49 -6.19 -7.91
C THR A 201 23.03 -6.35 -6.46
N TRP A 202 21.72 -6.44 -6.23
CA TRP A 202 21.17 -6.69 -4.90
C TRP A 202 21.67 -8.02 -4.32
N GLN A 203 21.51 -9.11 -5.07
CA GLN A 203 21.84 -10.45 -4.59
C GLN A 203 23.31 -10.55 -4.23
N THR A 204 24.22 -9.96 -5.01
CA THR A 204 25.66 -9.99 -4.72
C THR A 204 26.07 -9.10 -3.56
N GLY A 205 25.42 -7.94 -3.36
CA GLY A 205 25.71 -7.04 -2.24
C GLY A 205 25.10 -7.47 -0.90
N MET A 206 23.96 -8.15 -0.94
CA MET A 206 23.17 -8.56 0.22
C MET A 206 23.20 -10.07 0.45
N PHE A 207 24.05 -10.82 -0.27
CA PHE A 207 24.15 -12.28 -0.12
C PHE A 207 24.50 -12.65 1.31
N GLN A 208 23.65 -13.44 1.96
CA GLN A 208 23.81 -13.82 3.36
C GLN A 208 23.88 -15.35 3.50
N PRO A 209 25.10 -15.95 3.46
CA PRO A 209 25.28 -17.40 3.59
C PRO A 209 24.77 -17.98 4.91
N ARG A 210 24.76 -17.19 6.00
CA ARG A 210 24.30 -17.66 7.31
C ARG A 210 22.83 -18.05 7.31
N ASP A 211 21.96 -17.20 6.78
CA ASP A 211 20.53 -17.49 6.64
C ASP A 211 20.28 -18.71 5.75
N MET A 212 21.08 -18.88 4.69
CA MET A 212 21.01 -20.07 3.83
C MET A 212 21.37 -21.34 4.60
N MET A 213 22.48 -21.33 5.34
CA MET A 213 22.91 -22.47 6.15
C MET A 213 21.92 -22.81 7.25
N GLU A 214 21.38 -21.81 7.93
CA GLU A 214 20.33 -21.98 8.95
C GLU A 214 19.07 -22.60 8.36
N SER A 215 18.64 -22.13 7.17
CA SER A 215 17.50 -22.73 6.48
C SER A 215 17.71 -24.23 6.20
N PHE A 216 18.90 -24.62 5.75
CA PHE A 216 19.23 -26.02 5.51
C PHE A 216 19.30 -26.83 6.81
N GLN A 217 19.93 -26.29 7.85
CA GLN A 217 20.08 -26.96 9.13
C GLN A 217 18.72 -27.18 9.81
N ALA A 218 17.88 -26.13 9.88
CA ALA A 218 16.54 -26.21 10.44
C ALA A 218 15.68 -27.27 9.71
N GLN A 219 15.80 -27.34 8.38
CA GLN A 219 15.12 -28.37 7.58
C GLN A 219 15.60 -29.78 7.91
N MET A 220 16.91 -30.00 8.03
CA MET A 220 17.47 -31.31 8.42
C MET A 220 17.05 -31.73 9.84
N GLU A 221 16.99 -30.76 10.75
CA GLU A 221 16.62 -30.96 12.15
C GLU A 221 15.10 -30.96 12.40
N LYS A 222 14.29 -30.71 11.37
CA LYS A 222 12.81 -30.59 11.43
C LYS A 222 12.33 -29.58 12.48
N ARG A 223 13.01 -28.44 12.56
CA ARG A 223 12.63 -27.28 13.37
C ARG A 223 12.38 -26.06 12.48
N GLU A 224 11.75 -25.03 13.04
CA GLU A 224 11.67 -23.73 12.37
C GLU A 224 13.05 -23.05 12.37
N PRO A 225 13.41 -22.33 11.29
CA PRO A 225 14.65 -21.57 11.24
C PRO A 225 14.55 -20.28 12.06
N GLU A 226 15.67 -19.86 12.65
CA GLU A 226 15.80 -18.61 13.40
C GLU A 226 16.75 -17.65 12.68
N PHE A 227 16.24 -16.47 12.32
CA PHE A 227 17.00 -15.45 11.60
C PHE A 227 17.16 -14.18 12.42
N ASP A 228 18.29 -13.50 12.23
CA ASP A 228 18.49 -12.16 12.78
C ASP A 228 17.55 -11.15 12.11
N ASP A 229 17.05 -10.20 12.89
CA ASP A 229 16.26 -9.08 12.37
C ASP A 229 17.10 -8.13 11.49
N LEU A 230 16.41 -7.38 10.63
CA LEU A 230 17.04 -6.26 9.93
C LEU A 230 17.50 -5.20 10.93
N ASN A 231 18.73 -4.72 10.77
CA ASN A 231 19.23 -3.60 11.56
C ASN A 231 18.26 -2.39 11.51
N PRO A 232 18.02 -1.70 12.63
CA PRO A 232 17.20 -0.49 12.68
C PRO A 232 17.71 0.57 11.71
N VAL A 233 16.81 1.27 11.02
CA VAL A 233 17.18 2.46 10.23
C VAL A 233 17.46 3.60 11.20
N ARG A 234 18.71 4.08 11.24
CA ARG A 234 19.05 5.31 11.97
C ARG A 234 18.64 6.52 11.13
N ARG A 235 17.87 7.44 11.70
CA ARG A 235 17.53 8.72 11.06
C ARG A 235 18.66 9.73 11.36
N GLY A 236 19.65 9.82 10.48
CA GLY A 236 20.78 10.74 10.61
C GLY A 236 22.13 10.12 10.21
N LEU A 237 23.21 10.90 10.30
CA LEU A 237 24.59 10.47 10.00
C LEU A 237 25.35 9.96 11.24
N ALA A 238 24.66 9.41 12.25
CA ALA A 238 25.27 8.93 13.51
C ALA A 238 24.87 7.47 13.83
#